data_AF-A0A7L1GY45-F1
#
_entry.id   AF-A0A7L1GY45-F1
#
_cell.length_a   1.000
_cell.length_b   1.000
_cell.length_c   1.000
_cell.angle_alpha   90.00
_cell.angle_beta   90.00
_cell.angle_gamma   90.00
#
_symmetry.space_group_name_H-M   'P 1'
#
loop_
_entity.id
_entity.type
_entity.pdbx_description
1 polymer ?
#
loop_
_entity_poly.entity_id
_entity_poly.type
_entity_poly.pdbx_seq_one_letter_code
_entity_poly.pdbx_strand_id
1 'polypeptide(L)'
;CSRPPEVLFATIDVNKSVYEVGEEVEYTCRPGFVPNNGQRKYSCLPSGKWPLNTLLCLPKRCPSLGHLEHGKMDFRDLRYQSSVSFSCEPGYNLVGTRTSQCMADGKWSGTFPQCEPVTCAPPPIPEFGVLSYRGLKPGNVSKYLDTITFECVPPLALIGNETATCMANGNWSSIPECKVVTCPTPTGIENGFLELVARRTYHYNESVSFGCQPRYVLDGPKHSRCEKTGNWSTKPTCKEPCKIPVKKAVVLYNGEKKRVQNDLKEGIQHGETISFFCKNKEKSCAYTVAVPCVDGNLTLPACFK
;
A
#
# COMPACT_ATOMS: atom_id res chain seq x y z
N CYS A 1 59.87 -52.48 0.93
CA CYS A 1 59.14 -51.51 1.78
C CYS A 1 58.14 -52.24 2.66
N SER A 2 57.89 -51.74 3.88
CA SER A 2 56.80 -52.23 4.75
C SER A 2 55.42 -51.80 4.22
N ARG A 3 54.35 -52.15 4.94
CA ARG A 3 52.99 -51.66 4.64
C ARG A 3 52.98 -50.13 4.40
N PRO A 4 52.36 -49.64 3.31
CA PRO A 4 52.29 -48.21 3.01
C PRO A 4 51.61 -47.40 4.12
N PRO A 5 52.03 -46.14 4.37
CA PRO A 5 51.39 -45.27 5.37
C PRO A 5 49.93 -44.96 5.05
N GLU A 6 49.08 -44.82 6.07
CA GLU A 6 47.69 -44.40 5.85
C GLU A 6 47.59 -42.92 5.47
N VAL A 7 46.66 -42.61 4.57
CA VAL A 7 46.35 -41.23 4.14
C VAL A 7 44.90 -40.94 4.48
N LEU A 8 44.65 -39.79 5.13
CA LEU A 8 43.30 -39.38 5.51
C LEU A 8 42.38 -39.30 4.30
N PHE A 9 41.20 -39.90 4.44
CA PHE A 9 40.16 -39.99 3.41
C PHE A 9 40.60 -40.67 2.10
N ALA A 10 41.67 -41.46 2.13
CA ALA A 10 42.07 -42.34 1.03
C ALA A 10 41.90 -43.82 1.38
N THR A 11 42.02 -44.65 0.36
CA THR A 11 42.06 -46.11 0.41
C THR A 11 43.17 -46.60 -0.52
N ILE A 12 43.80 -47.70 -0.13
CA ILE A 12 44.88 -48.35 -0.86
C ILE A 12 44.64 -49.86 -0.76
N ASP A 13 44.80 -50.58 -1.87
CA ASP A 13 44.68 -52.03 -1.86
C ASP A 13 45.97 -52.65 -1.31
N VAL A 14 45.88 -53.26 -0.13
CA VAL A 14 47.03 -53.84 0.57
C VAL A 14 46.89 -55.35 0.54
N ASN A 15 47.55 -55.97 -0.44
CA ASN A 15 47.57 -57.42 -0.62
C ASN A 15 48.84 -58.09 -0.05
N LYS A 16 49.86 -57.31 0.31
CA LYS A 16 51.15 -57.77 0.82
C LYS A 16 51.54 -57.01 2.10
N SER A 17 52.24 -57.70 3.00
CA SER A 17 52.87 -57.08 4.18
C SER A 17 54.24 -56.46 3.86
N VAL A 18 54.88 -56.91 2.78
CA VAL A 18 56.20 -56.48 2.30
C VAL A 18 56.17 -56.32 0.79
N TYR A 19 56.78 -55.24 0.30
CA TYR A 19 56.84 -54.86 -1.12
C TYR A 19 58.30 -54.82 -1.62
N GLU A 20 58.55 -55.33 -2.81
CA GLU A 20 59.88 -55.33 -3.44
C GLU A 20 60.24 -53.94 -3.98
N VAL A 21 61.54 -53.69 -4.20
CA VAL A 21 62.01 -52.41 -4.77
C VAL A 21 61.44 -52.22 -6.17
N GLY A 22 60.85 -51.05 -6.43
CA GLY A 22 60.18 -50.74 -7.69
C GLY A 22 58.69 -51.14 -7.76
N GLU A 23 58.16 -51.90 -6.79
CA GLU A 23 56.71 -52.14 -6.73
C GLU A 23 55.94 -50.85 -6.43
N GLU A 24 54.79 -50.70 -7.09
CA GLU A 24 53.96 -49.50 -6.99
C GLU A 24 52.68 -49.76 -6.20
N VAL A 25 52.25 -48.72 -5.49
CA VAL A 25 50.92 -48.65 -4.89
C VAL A 25 50.21 -47.38 -5.32
N GLU A 26 48.91 -47.48 -5.54
CA GLU A 26 48.06 -46.35 -5.93
C GLU A 26 47.02 -46.05 -4.85
N TYR A 27 47.02 -44.81 -4.36
CA TYR A 27 46.01 -44.33 -3.44
C TYR A 27 44.80 -43.77 -4.19
N THR A 28 43.62 -44.20 -3.77
CA THR A 28 42.34 -43.70 -4.27
C THR A 28 41.62 -42.92 -3.16
N CYS A 29 41.16 -41.70 -3.44
CA CYS A 29 40.35 -40.96 -2.46
C CYS A 29 38.98 -41.62 -2.28
N ARG A 30 38.47 -41.63 -1.04
CA ARG A 30 37.12 -42.12 -0.72
C ARG A 30 36.05 -41.29 -1.46
N PRO A 31 34.85 -41.85 -1.68
CA PRO A 31 33.74 -41.11 -2.27
C PRO A 31 33.47 -39.79 -1.52
N GLY A 32 33.23 -38.71 -2.27
CA GLY A 32 33.08 -37.37 -1.72
C GLY A 32 34.39 -36.58 -1.56
N PHE A 33 35.54 -37.18 -1.88
CA PHE A 33 36.85 -36.50 -1.85
C PHE A 33 37.53 -36.56 -3.21
N VAL A 34 38.39 -35.57 -3.48
CA VAL A 34 39.20 -35.44 -4.69
C VAL A 34 40.66 -35.25 -4.31
N PRO A 35 41.61 -35.79 -5.11
CA PRO A 35 43.03 -35.60 -4.85
C PRO A 35 43.41 -34.13 -5.05
N ASN A 36 44.34 -33.63 -4.23
CA ASN A 36 45.10 -32.42 -4.54
C ASN A 36 46.05 -32.67 -5.73
N ASN A 37 46.91 -31.69 -6.04
CA ASN A 37 47.95 -31.81 -7.07
C ASN A 37 49.11 -32.78 -6.70
N GLY A 38 48.95 -33.62 -5.67
CA GLY A 38 49.94 -34.60 -5.24
C GLY A 38 49.94 -35.86 -6.11
N GLN A 39 51.02 -36.64 -6.02
CA GLN A 39 51.13 -37.92 -6.71
C GLN A 39 50.18 -38.96 -6.07
N ARG A 40 49.57 -39.81 -6.89
CA ARG A 40 48.67 -40.89 -6.44
C ARG A 40 49.36 -42.25 -6.42
N LYS A 41 50.36 -42.42 -7.28
CA LYS A 41 51.18 -43.62 -7.39
C LYS A 41 52.52 -43.38 -6.73
N TYR A 42 52.94 -44.33 -5.89
CA TYR A 42 54.22 -44.28 -5.20
C TYR A 42 54.92 -45.61 -5.37
N SER A 43 56.21 -45.57 -5.71
CA SER A 43 57.03 -46.76 -5.93
C SER A 43 58.02 -46.96 -4.78
N CYS A 44 58.27 -48.21 -4.39
CA CYS A 44 59.19 -48.52 -3.30
C CYS A 44 60.64 -48.17 -3.67
N LEU A 45 61.29 -47.30 -2.91
CA LEU A 45 62.66 -46.83 -3.20
C LEU A 45 63.70 -47.92 -2.92
N PRO A 46 64.89 -47.86 -3.57
CA PRO A 46 66.01 -48.78 -3.28
C PRO A 46 66.47 -48.78 -1.81
N SER A 47 66.15 -47.72 -1.06
CA SER A 47 66.39 -47.63 0.39
C SER A 47 65.45 -48.50 1.23
N GLY A 48 64.48 -49.19 0.62
CA GLY A 48 63.46 -49.98 1.30
C GLY A 48 62.38 -49.16 2.01
N LYS A 49 62.32 -47.84 1.77
CA LYS A 49 61.33 -46.91 2.35
C LYS A 49 60.41 -46.30 1.28
N TRP A 50 59.18 -46.00 1.65
CA TRP A 50 58.28 -45.22 0.81
C TRP A 50 58.73 -43.75 0.76
N PRO A 51 58.57 -43.07 -0.40
CA PRO A 51 58.81 -41.63 -0.51
C PRO A 51 57.82 -40.81 0.34
N LEU A 52 58.10 -39.51 0.51
CA LEU A 52 57.18 -38.60 1.21
C LEU A 52 55.84 -38.52 0.45
N ASN A 53 54.76 -38.79 1.17
CA ASN A 53 53.41 -38.71 0.60
C ASN A 53 52.97 -37.24 0.49
N THR A 54 52.60 -36.83 -0.71
CA THR A 54 52.12 -35.48 -1.03
C THR A 54 50.61 -35.42 -1.31
N LEU A 55 49.95 -36.59 -1.32
CA LEU A 55 48.53 -36.71 -1.59
C LEU A 55 47.69 -36.24 -0.40
N LEU A 56 46.80 -35.30 -0.67
CA LEU A 56 45.72 -34.90 0.23
C LEU A 56 44.39 -35.12 -0.46
N CYS A 57 43.49 -35.85 0.19
CA CYS A 57 42.11 -36.01 -0.29
C CYS A 57 41.25 -34.90 0.32
N LEU A 58 40.85 -33.94 -0.51
CA LEU A 58 40.03 -32.79 -0.13
C LEU A 58 38.56 -33.05 -0.43
N PRO A 59 37.62 -32.64 0.42
CA PRO A 59 36.20 -32.84 0.16
C PRO A 59 35.77 -32.12 -1.12
N LYS A 60 34.95 -32.79 -1.93
CA LYS A 60 34.33 -32.21 -3.13
C LYS A 60 33.50 -30.99 -2.75
N ARG A 61 33.48 -30.00 -3.64
CA ARG A 61 32.68 -28.79 -3.50
C ARG A 61 31.48 -28.87 -4.42
N CYS A 62 30.30 -28.64 -3.88
CA CYS A 62 29.08 -28.53 -4.65
C CYS A 62 29.00 -27.17 -5.39
N PRO A 63 28.15 -27.06 -6.43
CA PRO A 63 27.92 -25.80 -7.12
C PRO A 63 27.57 -24.67 -6.15
N SER A 64 28.06 -23.47 -6.43
CA SER A 64 27.65 -22.28 -5.70
C SER A 64 26.14 -22.10 -5.77
N LEU A 65 25.56 -21.69 -4.66
CA LEU A 65 24.13 -21.40 -4.58
C LEU A 65 23.85 -20.08 -5.31
N GLY A 66 22.74 -20.04 -6.04
CA GLY A 66 22.25 -18.81 -6.69
C GLY A 66 21.46 -17.93 -5.72
N HIS A 67 20.42 -17.27 -6.23
CA HIS A 67 19.42 -16.58 -5.42
C HIS A 67 18.11 -17.38 -5.40
N LEU A 68 17.39 -17.35 -4.27
CA LEU A 68 16.05 -17.90 -4.13
C LEU A 68 15.07 -16.72 -4.06
N GLU A 69 14.35 -16.47 -5.14
CA GLU A 69 13.36 -15.39 -5.22
C GLU A 69 12.34 -15.51 -4.07
N HIS A 70 12.10 -14.41 -3.36
CA HIS A 70 11.22 -14.37 -2.17
C HIS A 70 11.58 -15.39 -1.08
N GLY A 71 12.86 -15.74 -0.97
CA GLY A 71 13.35 -16.69 0.01
C GLY A 71 14.77 -16.42 0.48
N LYS A 72 15.20 -17.25 1.45
CA LYS A 72 16.49 -17.17 2.12
C LYS A 72 17.10 -18.57 2.19
N MET A 73 18.40 -18.61 1.92
CA MET A 73 19.25 -19.80 2.02
C MET A 73 20.22 -19.63 3.19
N ASP A 74 20.18 -20.56 4.14
CA ASP A 74 21.10 -20.60 5.28
C ASP A 74 22.06 -21.79 5.13
N PHE A 75 23.36 -21.50 5.13
CA PHE A 75 24.42 -22.50 4.99
C PHE A 75 25.74 -21.98 5.57
N ARG A 76 26.60 -22.90 6.01
CA ARG A 76 27.94 -22.58 6.54
C ARG A 76 29.06 -22.91 5.56
N ASP A 77 28.84 -23.89 4.69
CA ASP A 77 29.84 -24.43 3.77
C ASP A 77 29.14 -25.13 2.60
N LEU A 78 29.88 -25.38 1.52
CA LEU A 78 29.42 -25.99 0.27
C LEU A 78 30.18 -27.28 -0.06
N ARG A 79 30.89 -27.85 0.91
CA ARG A 79 31.70 -29.07 0.76
C ARG A 79 30.88 -30.31 1.09
N TYR A 80 31.35 -31.48 0.63
CA TYR A 80 30.73 -32.78 0.89
C TYR A 80 30.23 -32.91 2.34
N GLN A 81 29.00 -33.42 2.50
CA GLN A 81 28.24 -33.54 3.75
C GLN A 81 27.67 -32.23 4.35
N SER A 82 28.02 -31.05 3.82
CA SER A 82 27.40 -29.78 4.23
C SER A 82 25.95 -29.71 3.77
N SER A 83 25.11 -29.01 4.54
CA SER A 83 23.68 -28.84 4.26
C SER A 83 23.29 -27.37 4.16
N VAL A 84 22.30 -27.11 3.31
CA VAL A 84 21.67 -25.80 3.10
C VAL A 84 20.22 -25.91 3.52
N SER A 85 19.73 -24.92 4.25
CA SER A 85 18.32 -24.81 4.63
C SER A 85 17.65 -23.67 3.86
N PHE A 86 16.43 -23.92 3.38
CA PHE A 86 15.64 -22.98 2.61
C PHE A 86 14.44 -22.49 3.43
N SER A 87 14.14 -21.21 3.31
CA SER A 87 12.96 -20.58 3.90
C SER A 87 12.39 -19.52 2.95
N CYS A 88 11.08 -19.30 2.99
CA CYS A 88 10.42 -18.25 2.19
C CYS A 88 10.09 -17.04 3.05
N GLU A 89 9.98 -15.88 2.41
CA GLU A 89 9.52 -14.64 3.04
C GLU A 89 8.04 -14.72 3.45
N PRO A 90 7.58 -13.88 4.38
CA PRO A 90 6.17 -13.82 4.75
C PRO A 90 5.28 -13.60 3.52
N GLY A 91 4.21 -14.40 3.39
CA GLY A 91 3.31 -14.36 2.23
C GLY A 91 3.72 -15.28 1.08
N TYR A 92 4.77 -16.09 1.26
CA TYR A 92 5.19 -17.12 0.31
C TYR A 92 5.30 -18.49 0.99
N ASN A 93 4.85 -19.52 0.27
CA ASN A 93 4.92 -20.91 0.67
C ASN A 93 6.12 -21.60 0.00
N LEU A 94 6.85 -22.41 0.78
CA LEU A 94 7.95 -23.21 0.27
C LEU A 94 7.41 -24.47 -0.41
N VAL A 95 7.57 -24.55 -1.74
CA VAL A 95 7.20 -25.71 -2.56
C VAL A 95 8.47 -26.49 -2.89
N GLY A 96 8.56 -27.71 -2.36
CA GLY A 96 9.72 -28.60 -2.53
C GLY A 96 10.40 -28.96 -1.22
N THR A 97 11.71 -29.26 -1.29
CA THR A 97 12.48 -29.71 -0.12
C THR A 97 13.03 -28.54 0.68
N ARG A 98 12.92 -28.61 2.01
CA ARG A 98 13.42 -27.57 2.92
C ARG A 98 14.94 -27.58 3.08
N THR A 99 15.60 -28.69 2.76
CA THR A 99 17.04 -28.85 2.94
C THR A 99 17.66 -29.60 1.77
N SER A 100 18.89 -29.26 1.42
CA SER A 100 19.70 -30.00 0.45
C SER A 100 21.11 -30.24 1.00
N GLN A 101 21.66 -31.43 0.78
CA GLN A 101 22.98 -31.84 1.23
C GLN A 101 23.94 -32.02 0.06
N CYS A 102 25.21 -31.65 0.24
CA CYS A 102 26.25 -31.86 -0.75
C CYS A 102 26.68 -33.34 -0.76
N MET A 103 26.41 -34.02 -1.87
CA MET A 103 26.58 -35.47 -2.03
C MET A 103 28.00 -35.85 -2.49
N ALA A 104 28.32 -37.15 -2.44
CA ALA A 104 29.64 -37.68 -2.73
C ALA A 104 30.09 -37.52 -4.20
N ASP A 105 29.16 -37.23 -5.10
CA ASP A 105 29.40 -36.88 -6.50
C ASP A 105 29.74 -35.39 -6.69
N GLY A 106 29.62 -34.57 -5.64
CA GLY A 106 29.80 -33.12 -5.70
C GLY A 106 28.57 -32.37 -6.20
N LYS A 107 27.37 -32.97 -6.09
CA LYS A 107 26.10 -32.31 -6.43
C LYS A 107 25.20 -32.18 -5.20
N TRP A 108 24.31 -31.20 -5.25
CA TRP A 108 23.27 -31.03 -4.24
C TRP A 108 22.23 -32.15 -4.34
N SER A 109 21.73 -32.61 -3.20
CA SER A 109 20.67 -33.62 -3.15
C SER A 109 19.33 -33.03 -3.60
N GLY A 110 18.68 -33.65 -4.57
CA GLY A 110 17.38 -33.23 -5.07
C GLY A 110 17.41 -31.91 -5.84
N THR A 111 16.23 -31.31 -6.00
CA THR A 111 16.04 -30.00 -6.63
C THR A 111 15.80 -28.92 -5.58
N PHE A 112 16.26 -27.70 -5.86
CA PHE A 112 16.00 -26.56 -4.99
C PHE A 112 14.50 -26.21 -5.00
N PRO A 113 13.96 -25.79 -3.84
CA PRO A 113 12.55 -25.42 -3.74
C PRO A 113 12.27 -24.08 -4.44
N GLN A 114 10.98 -23.78 -4.60
CA GLN A 114 10.49 -22.49 -5.05
C GLN A 114 9.61 -21.86 -3.97
N CYS A 115 9.63 -20.52 -3.89
CA CYS A 115 8.73 -19.77 -3.03
C CYS A 115 7.56 -19.27 -3.87
N GLU A 116 6.38 -19.85 -3.67
CA GLU A 116 5.16 -19.46 -4.37
C GLU A 116 4.31 -18.54 -3.50
N PRO A 117 3.67 -17.50 -4.05
CA PRO A 117 2.85 -16.60 -3.26
C PRO A 117 1.67 -17.35 -2.65
N VAL A 118 1.33 -17.02 -1.40
CA VAL A 118 0.11 -17.47 -0.73
C VAL A 118 -1.10 -17.05 -1.56
N THR A 119 -2.09 -17.93 -1.65
CA THR A 119 -3.33 -17.69 -2.38
C THR A 119 -4.51 -17.49 -1.44
N CYS A 120 -5.39 -16.56 -1.78
CA CYS A 120 -6.65 -16.33 -1.08
C CYS A 120 -7.82 -16.79 -1.95
N ALA A 121 -8.72 -17.56 -1.35
CA ALA A 121 -10.00 -17.92 -1.97
C ALA A 121 -10.85 -16.65 -2.20
N PRO A 122 -11.76 -16.63 -3.18
CA PRO A 122 -12.68 -15.50 -3.37
C PRO A 122 -13.41 -15.13 -2.07
N PRO A 123 -13.51 -13.84 -1.70
CA PRO A 123 -14.21 -13.43 -0.49
C PRO A 123 -15.71 -13.73 -0.60
N PRO A 124 -16.44 -13.96 0.51
CA PRO A 124 -17.88 -14.16 0.48
C PRO A 124 -18.60 -12.91 -0.06
N ILE A 125 -19.43 -13.08 -1.10
CA ILE A 125 -20.08 -11.99 -1.87
C ILE A 125 -21.56 -11.68 -1.48
N PRO A 126 -22.22 -12.25 -0.45
CA PRO A 126 -23.68 -12.39 -0.47
C PRO A 126 -24.54 -11.10 -0.43
N GLU A 127 -24.01 -9.91 -0.07
CA GLU A 127 -24.79 -8.65 0.04
C GLU A 127 -24.21 -7.43 -0.71
N PHE A 128 -23.23 -7.64 -1.60
CA PHE A 128 -22.46 -6.55 -2.23
C PHE A 128 -22.83 -6.28 -3.70
N GLY A 129 -22.56 -5.05 -4.16
CA GLY A 129 -22.42 -4.74 -5.58
C GLY A 129 -20.94 -4.55 -5.89
N VAL A 130 -20.22 -5.57 -6.37
CA VAL A 130 -18.74 -5.48 -6.43
C VAL A 130 -18.28 -4.58 -7.60
N LEU A 131 -17.48 -3.52 -7.34
CA LEU A 131 -17.10 -2.50 -8.34
C LEU A 131 -15.91 -2.86 -9.22
N SER A 132 -14.81 -3.37 -8.67
CA SER A 132 -13.59 -3.62 -9.47
C SER A 132 -13.52 -5.03 -10.08
N TYR A 133 -14.53 -5.87 -9.86
CA TYR A 133 -14.49 -7.31 -10.15
C TYR A 133 -15.03 -7.66 -11.54
N ARG A 134 -14.57 -7.01 -12.61
CA ARG A 134 -14.83 -7.54 -13.98
C ARG A 134 -13.99 -8.78 -14.34
N GLY A 135 -13.16 -9.31 -13.43
CA GLY A 135 -12.03 -10.18 -13.81
C GLY A 135 -11.81 -11.51 -13.07
N LEU A 136 -12.57 -11.87 -12.05
CA LEU A 136 -12.34 -13.11 -11.30
C LEU A 136 -13.55 -14.04 -11.52
N LYS A 137 -13.44 -14.88 -12.55
CA LYS A 137 -14.38 -15.99 -12.72
C LYS A 137 -14.20 -16.97 -11.55
N PRO A 138 -15.24 -17.68 -11.12
CA PRO A 138 -15.07 -18.84 -10.22
C PRO A 138 -13.94 -19.73 -10.74
N GLY A 139 -12.88 -19.90 -9.95
CA GLY A 139 -11.65 -20.59 -10.37
C GLY A 139 -10.38 -19.74 -10.38
N ASN A 140 -10.49 -18.40 -10.40
CA ASN A 140 -9.33 -17.51 -10.23
C ASN A 140 -9.06 -17.29 -8.73
N VAL A 141 -7.88 -17.68 -8.26
CA VAL A 141 -7.36 -17.42 -6.91
C VAL A 141 -6.54 -16.13 -6.91
N SER A 142 -6.72 -15.30 -5.88
CA SER A 142 -5.90 -14.10 -5.68
C SER A 142 -4.59 -14.46 -4.99
N LYS A 143 -3.52 -13.75 -5.31
CA LYS A 143 -2.19 -13.92 -4.72
C LYS A 143 -1.96 -12.92 -3.58
N TYR A 144 -0.98 -13.20 -2.74
CA TYR A 144 -0.55 -12.30 -1.67
C TYR A 144 -0.38 -10.87 -2.16
N LEU A 145 -0.94 -9.91 -1.41
CA LEU A 145 -1.03 -8.46 -1.72
C LEU A 145 -2.01 -8.05 -2.83
N ASP A 146 -2.69 -8.97 -3.49
CA ASP A 146 -3.80 -8.60 -4.37
C ASP A 146 -4.90 -7.88 -3.58
N THR A 147 -5.49 -6.85 -4.20
CA THR A 147 -6.55 -6.04 -3.59
C THR A 147 -7.86 -6.11 -4.38
N ILE A 148 -8.98 -6.19 -3.67
CA ILE A 148 -10.34 -6.13 -4.23
C ILE A 148 -11.03 -4.87 -3.71
N THR A 149 -11.70 -4.13 -4.60
CA THR A 149 -12.52 -2.96 -4.24
C THR A 149 -14.01 -3.30 -4.29
N PHE A 150 -14.70 -3.02 -3.19
CA PHE A 150 -16.13 -3.28 -3.00
C PHE A 150 -16.94 -2.01 -3.21
N GLU A 151 -18.16 -2.18 -3.72
CA GLU A 151 -19.22 -1.19 -3.67
C GLU A 151 -20.47 -1.85 -3.10
N CYS A 152 -21.40 -1.04 -2.63
CA CYS A 152 -22.69 -1.50 -2.20
C CYS A 152 -23.71 -1.19 -3.29
N VAL A 153 -24.62 -2.13 -3.55
CA VAL A 153 -25.74 -1.87 -4.45
C VAL A 153 -26.55 -0.71 -3.87
N PRO A 154 -26.87 0.33 -4.65
CA PRO A 154 -27.74 1.40 -4.18
C PRO A 154 -29.08 0.82 -3.67
N PRO A 155 -29.60 1.28 -2.51
CA PRO A 155 -29.20 2.47 -1.75
C PRO A 155 -28.38 2.15 -0.48
N LEU A 156 -27.62 1.05 -0.46
CA LEU A 156 -26.85 0.64 0.72
C LEU A 156 -25.55 1.46 0.86
N ALA A 157 -25.17 1.77 2.10
CA ALA A 157 -23.92 2.44 2.42
C ALA A 157 -22.84 1.42 2.79
N LEU A 158 -21.61 1.66 2.32
CA LEU A 158 -20.43 0.85 2.65
C LEU A 158 -19.86 1.28 4.00
N ILE A 159 -19.80 0.34 4.95
CA ILE A 159 -19.26 0.51 6.30
C ILE A 159 -17.96 -0.30 6.41
N GLY A 160 -16.86 0.38 6.72
CA GLY A 160 -15.51 -0.21 6.77
C GLY A 160 -14.61 0.34 5.67
N ASN A 161 -13.62 -0.45 5.26
CA ASN A 161 -12.70 -0.11 4.18
C ASN A 161 -13.29 -0.57 2.84
N GLU A 162 -13.21 0.27 1.81
CA GLU A 162 -13.66 -0.06 0.45
C GLU A 162 -12.78 -1.12 -0.21
N THR A 163 -11.58 -1.38 0.32
CA THR A 163 -10.66 -2.40 -0.19
C THR A 163 -10.39 -3.51 0.82
N ALA A 164 -10.27 -4.75 0.32
CA ALA A 164 -9.67 -5.86 1.06
C ALA A 164 -8.43 -6.36 0.34
N THR A 165 -7.45 -6.84 1.10
CA THR A 165 -6.14 -7.30 0.60
C THR A 165 -5.91 -8.75 0.98
N CYS A 166 -5.38 -9.57 0.08
CA CYS A 166 -4.98 -10.95 0.37
C CYS A 166 -3.75 -10.96 1.28
N MET A 167 -3.90 -11.50 2.49
CA MET A 167 -2.87 -11.48 3.52
C MET A 167 -2.01 -12.75 3.48
N ALA A 168 -0.88 -12.72 4.19
CA ALA A 168 0.08 -13.82 4.25
C ALA A 168 -0.46 -15.12 4.87
N ASN A 169 -1.61 -15.05 5.57
CA ASN A 169 -2.28 -16.21 6.15
C ASN A 169 -3.29 -16.88 5.20
N GLY A 170 -3.42 -16.41 3.95
CA GLY A 170 -4.37 -16.95 2.98
C GLY A 170 -5.80 -16.42 3.13
N ASN A 171 -6.01 -15.47 4.04
CA ASN A 171 -7.30 -14.81 4.23
C ASN A 171 -7.26 -13.36 3.75
N TRP A 172 -8.43 -12.82 3.40
CA TRP A 172 -8.59 -11.39 3.15
C TRP A 172 -8.51 -10.59 4.44
N SER A 173 -8.04 -9.34 4.33
CA SER A 173 -8.23 -8.33 5.37
C SER A 173 -9.72 -8.03 5.59
N SER A 174 -10.02 -7.10 6.52
CA SER A 174 -11.41 -6.78 6.87
C SER A 174 -12.26 -6.44 5.63
N ILE A 175 -13.26 -7.27 5.37
CA ILE A 175 -14.24 -7.05 4.30
C ILE A 175 -15.27 -6.01 4.81
N PRO A 176 -15.68 -5.03 3.99
CA PRO A 176 -16.70 -4.06 4.40
C PRO A 176 -18.07 -4.70 4.57
N GLU A 177 -19.00 -3.99 5.22
CA GLU A 177 -20.41 -4.37 5.34
C GLU A 177 -21.30 -3.37 4.57
N CYS A 178 -22.34 -3.85 3.89
CA CYS A 178 -23.34 -2.99 3.26
C CYS A 178 -24.57 -2.86 4.17
N LYS A 179 -24.87 -1.64 4.62
CA LYS A 179 -25.99 -1.37 5.53
C LYS A 179 -26.96 -0.35 4.96
N VAL A 180 -28.24 -0.52 5.27
CA VAL A 180 -29.24 0.52 5.01
C VAL A 180 -28.95 1.70 5.94
N VAL A 181 -28.68 2.86 5.36
CA VAL A 181 -28.52 4.13 6.09
C VAL A 181 -29.60 5.09 5.64
N THR A 182 -30.24 5.75 6.60
CA THR A 182 -31.28 6.74 6.36
C THR A 182 -30.97 8.05 7.08
N CYS A 183 -31.31 9.16 6.44
CA CYS A 183 -31.23 10.50 7.00
C CYS A 183 -32.64 11.04 7.27
N PRO A 184 -32.86 11.75 8.39
CA PRO A 184 -34.13 12.43 8.65
C PRO A 184 -34.32 13.59 7.67
N THR A 185 -35.56 14.03 7.47
CA THR A 185 -35.84 15.29 6.76
C THR A 185 -35.00 16.43 7.37
N PRO A 186 -34.24 17.22 6.58
CA PRO A 186 -33.51 18.37 7.11
C PRO A 186 -34.47 19.36 7.78
N THR A 187 -34.15 19.77 9.01
CA THR A 187 -34.92 20.73 9.80
C THR A 187 -34.06 21.93 10.22
N GLY A 188 -34.72 23.01 10.65
CA GLY A 188 -34.06 24.19 11.20
C GLY A 188 -33.30 24.99 10.15
N ILE A 189 -33.97 25.34 9.05
CA ILE A 189 -33.48 26.26 8.03
C ILE A 189 -34.34 27.52 8.14
N GLU A 190 -33.90 28.44 8.98
CA GLU A 190 -34.59 29.71 9.18
C GLU A 190 -34.62 30.49 7.87
N ASN A 191 -35.79 31.05 7.53
CA ASN A 191 -36.02 31.77 6.28
C ASN A 191 -35.69 30.98 5.00
N GLY A 192 -35.64 29.65 5.08
CA GLY A 192 -35.40 28.76 3.95
C GLY A 192 -36.37 27.60 3.88
N PHE A 193 -36.27 26.84 2.80
CA PHE A 193 -37.15 25.71 2.50
C PHE A 193 -36.43 24.65 1.65
N LEU A 194 -37.03 23.46 1.59
CA LEU A 194 -36.63 22.41 0.65
C LEU A 194 -37.34 22.63 -0.68
N GLU A 195 -36.61 22.66 -1.79
CA GLU A 195 -37.20 22.89 -3.13
C GLU A 195 -38.12 21.75 -3.59
N LEU A 196 -37.95 20.55 -3.03
CA LEU A 196 -38.72 19.35 -3.37
C LEU A 196 -39.62 18.92 -2.20
N VAL A 197 -40.65 18.11 -2.50
CA VAL A 197 -41.57 17.57 -1.49
C VAL A 197 -40.78 16.81 -0.42
N ALA A 198 -40.91 17.27 0.83
CA ALA A 198 -40.25 16.67 1.97
C ALA A 198 -40.75 15.24 2.22
N ARG A 199 -39.84 14.27 2.18
CA ARG A 199 -40.09 12.87 2.59
C ARG A 199 -39.73 12.70 4.06
N ARG A 200 -40.31 11.71 4.73
CA ARG A 200 -40.00 11.38 6.14
C ARG A 200 -38.56 10.93 6.35
N THR A 201 -38.02 10.20 5.38
CA THR A 201 -36.67 9.63 5.41
C THR A 201 -36.07 9.65 4.02
N TYR A 202 -34.75 9.85 3.95
CA TYR A 202 -33.95 9.79 2.74
C TYR A 202 -32.92 8.68 2.88
N HIS A 203 -32.62 7.96 1.80
CA HIS A 203 -31.62 6.91 1.82
C HIS A 203 -30.22 7.46 1.51
N TYR A 204 -29.19 6.68 1.84
CA TYR A 204 -27.81 7.00 1.48
C TYR A 204 -27.68 7.43 0.02
N ASN A 205 -26.87 8.47 -0.21
CA ASN A 205 -26.59 9.06 -1.51
C ASN A 205 -27.76 9.84 -2.15
N GLU A 206 -28.97 9.81 -1.59
CA GLU A 206 -30.03 10.73 -1.99
C GLU A 206 -29.66 12.17 -1.62
N SER A 207 -30.09 13.12 -2.44
CA SER A 207 -29.78 14.54 -2.26
C SER A 207 -31.05 15.39 -2.19
N VAL A 208 -30.97 16.45 -1.41
CA VAL A 208 -32.00 17.49 -1.29
C VAL A 208 -31.43 18.82 -1.73
N SER A 209 -32.30 19.70 -2.22
CA SER A 209 -31.95 21.05 -2.63
C SER A 209 -32.62 22.06 -1.72
N PHE A 210 -31.86 23.07 -1.31
CA PHE A 210 -32.35 24.16 -0.46
C PHE A 210 -32.64 25.41 -1.26
N GLY A 211 -33.64 26.15 -0.82
CA GLY A 211 -33.98 27.49 -1.27
C GLY A 211 -34.17 28.43 -0.09
N CYS A 212 -34.10 29.74 -0.36
CA CYS A 212 -34.35 30.78 0.62
C CYS A 212 -35.63 31.56 0.27
N GLN A 213 -36.33 32.05 1.27
CA GLN A 213 -37.46 32.95 1.10
C GLN A 213 -37.04 34.21 0.32
N PRO A 214 -37.99 34.92 -0.32
CA PRO A 214 -37.68 36.13 -1.08
C PRO A 214 -36.85 37.11 -0.26
N ARG A 215 -35.78 37.62 -0.88
CA ARG A 215 -34.76 38.53 -0.35
C ARG A 215 -33.61 37.88 0.43
N TYR A 216 -33.78 36.70 1.00
CA TYR A 216 -32.68 35.99 1.66
C TYR A 216 -31.77 35.31 0.65
N VAL A 217 -30.49 35.17 1.01
CA VAL A 217 -29.46 34.58 0.15
C VAL A 217 -28.90 33.33 0.80
N LEU A 218 -28.76 32.26 0.02
CA LEU A 218 -28.25 30.99 0.51
C LEU A 218 -26.73 31.10 0.74
N ASP A 219 -26.33 30.90 1.99
CA ASP A 219 -24.93 30.79 2.40
C ASP A 219 -24.56 29.31 2.56
N GLY A 220 -23.72 28.82 1.65
CA GLY A 220 -23.30 27.42 1.56
C GLY A 220 -23.86 26.66 0.34
N PRO A 221 -23.60 25.35 0.24
CA PRO A 221 -23.99 24.56 -0.93
C PRO A 221 -25.50 24.39 -1.07
N LYS A 222 -26.01 24.56 -2.30
CA LYS A 222 -27.42 24.36 -2.64
C LYS A 222 -27.90 22.94 -2.40
N HIS A 223 -27.04 21.96 -2.63
CA HIS A 223 -27.35 20.54 -2.48
C HIS A 223 -26.70 19.96 -1.24
N SER A 224 -27.41 19.07 -0.57
CA SER A 224 -26.86 18.25 0.50
C SER A 224 -27.26 16.80 0.30
N ARG A 225 -26.33 15.90 0.60
CA ARG A 225 -26.42 14.47 0.35
C ARG A 225 -26.49 13.70 1.67
N CYS A 226 -27.30 12.66 1.72
CA CYS A 226 -27.32 11.75 2.87
C CYS A 226 -26.04 10.91 2.91
N GLU A 227 -25.23 11.10 3.94
CA GLU A 227 -23.95 10.42 4.13
C GLU A 227 -24.12 9.06 4.82
N LYS A 228 -23.07 8.23 4.75
CA LYS A 228 -23.00 6.93 5.42
C LYS A 228 -23.11 7.00 6.95
N THR A 229 -22.95 8.18 7.53
CA THR A 229 -23.11 8.46 8.97
C THR A 229 -24.58 8.64 9.39
N GLY A 230 -25.51 8.74 8.43
CA GLY A 230 -26.91 9.12 8.69
C GLY A 230 -27.11 10.64 8.80
N ASN A 231 -26.07 11.43 8.54
CA ASN A 231 -26.13 12.90 8.54
C ASN A 231 -26.11 13.46 7.12
N TRP A 232 -26.55 14.71 7.01
CA TRP A 232 -26.48 15.48 5.78
C TRP A 232 -25.08 16.06 5.60
N SER A 233 -24.52 15.98 4.39
CA SER A 233 -23.17 16.46 4.07
C SER A 233 -22.96 17.93 4.42
N THR A 234 -24.01 18.75 4.21
CA THR A 234 -24.01 20.17 4.52
C THR A 234 -25.39 20.63 5.00
N LYS A 235 -25.39 21.71 5.78
CA LYS A 235 -26.60 22.43 6.20
C LYS A 235 -26.41 23.92 5.92
N PRO A 236 -26.86 24.43 4.75
CA PRO A 236 -26.73 25.84 4.43
C PRO A 236 -27.66 26.69 5.30
N THR A 237 -27.35 27.98 5.37
CA THR A 237 -28.18 28.97 6.09
C THR A 237 -28.67 30.05 5.14
N CYS A 238 -29.82 30.63 5.41
CA CYS A 238 -30.34 31.75 4.64
C CYS A 238 -29.99 33.05 5.39
N LYS A 239 -29.20 33.90 4.74
CA LYS A 239 -28.66 35.13 5.31
C LYS A 239 -29.41 36.33 4.78
N GLU A 240 -29.64 37.30 5.66
CA GLU A 240 -30.40 38.50 5.31
C GLU A 240 -29.55 39.44 4.43
N PRO A 241 -30.13 40.06 3.39
CA PRO A 241 -29.45 41.09 2.62
C PRO A 241 -29.30 42.36 3.46
N CYS A 242 -28.24 43.12 3.22
CA CYS A 242 -27.97 44.31 4.01
C CYS A 242 -28.58 45.54 3.39
N LYS A 243 -29.35 46.27 4.20
CA LYS A 243 -29.68 47.66 3.89
C LYS A 243 -28.48 48.54 4.14
N ILE A 244 -28.18 49.43 3.20
CA ILE A 244 -27.08 50.38 3.36
C ILE A 244 -27.56 51.47 4.34
N PRO A 245 -26.91 51.66 5.50
CA PRO A 245 -27.39 52.54 6.58
C PRO A 245 -27.14 54.03 6.29
N VAL A 246 -27.25 54.47 5.03
CA VAL A 246 -27.08 55.86 4.60
C VAL A 246 -28.17 56.24 3.59
N LYS A 247 -28.74 57.44 3.73
CA LYS A 247 -29.81 57.90 2.82
C LYS A 247 -29.29 58.36 1.45
N LYS A 248 -28.08 58.94 1.39
CA LYS A 248 -27.47 59.46 0.18
C LYS A 248 -25.95 59.27 0.25
N ALA A 249 -25.39 58.54 -0.70
CA ALA A 249 -23.94 58.36 -0.83
C ALA A 249 -23.60 57.90 -2.26
N VAL A 250 -22.38 58.22 -2.70
CA VAL A 250 -21.77 57.57 -3.87
C VAL A 250 -20.80 56.53 -3.33
N VAL A 251 -20.94 55.29 -3.80
CA VAL A 251 -20.17 54.12 -3.36
C VAL A 251 -19.64 53.38 -4.58
N LEU A 252 -18.61 52.57 -4.38
CA LEU A 252 -18.10 51.64 -5.39
C LEU A 252 -18.70 50.26 -5.13
N TYR A 253 -19.40 49.71 -6.11
CA TYR A 253 -20.00 48.38 -6.03
C TYR A 253 -19.83 47.70 -7.39
N ASN A 254 -19.31 46.47 -7.40
CA ASN A 254 -18.89 45.74 -8.61
C ASN A 254 -17.97 46.55 -9.55
N GLY A 255 -17.08 47.39 -8.99
CA GLY A 255 -16.14 48.22 -9.75
C GLY A 255 -16.74 49.51 -10.34
N GLU A 256 -18.05 49.74 -10.20
CA GLU A 256 -18.73 50.93 -10.70
C GLU A 256 -19.16 51.89 -9.58
N LYS A 257 -19.15 53.20 -9.87
CA LYS A 257 -19.71 54.21 -8.97
C LYS A 257 -21.24 54.16 -9.02
N LYS A 258 -21.88 53.78 -7.92
CA LYS A 258 -23.33 53.71 -7.76
C LYS A 258 -23.80 54.73 -6.72
N ARG A 259 -25.00 55.27 -6.91
CA ARG A 259 -25.67 56.15 -5.94
C ARG A 259 -26.62 55.34 -5.09
N VAL A 260 -26.38 55.29 -3.78
CA VAL A 260 -27.17 54.48 -2.82
C VAL A 260 -28.67 54.76 -2.94
N GLN A 261 -29.04 56.03 -3.06
CA GLN A 261 -30.44 56.47 -3.13
C GLN A 261 -31.20 56.02 -4.39
N ASN A 262 -30.50 55.69 -5.48
CA ASN A 262 -31.12 55.41 -6.77
C ASN A 262 -30.87 53.98 -7.22
N ASP A 263 -29.61 53.57 -7.17
CA ASP A 263 -29.11 52.35 -7.82
C ASP A 263 -29.05 51.16 -6.85
N LEU A 264 -29.03 51.40 -5.53
CA LEU A 264 -28.94 50.37 -4.48
C LEU A 264 -30.08 50.50 -3.45
N LYS A 265 -31.28 50.85 -3.91
CA LYS A 265 -32.47 51.02 -3.05
C LYS A 265 -32.84 49.75 -2.28
N GLU A 266 -32.61 48.59 -2.89
CA GLU A 266 -32.91 47.29 -2.30
C GLU A 266 -31.80 46.76 -1.39
N GLY A 267 -30.68 47.48 -1.28
CA GLY A 267 -29.51 47.06 -0.51
C GLY A 267 -28.51 46.24 -1.34
N ILE A 268 -27.70 45.46 -0.64
CA ILE A 268 -26.75 44.50 -1.24
C ILE A 268 -26.95 43.12 -0.63
N GLN A 269 -26.60 42.07 -1.38
CA GLN A 269 -26.78 40.70 -0.94
C GLN A 269 -25.73 40.29 0.10
N HIS A 270 -26.04 39.26 0.90
CA HIS A 270 -25.07 38.69 1.83
C HIS A 270 -23.82 38.19 1.09
N GLY A 271 -22.65 38.45 1.65
CA GLY A 271 -21.35 38.10 1.05
C GLY A 271 -20.85 39.12 0.02
N GLU A 272 -21.71 40.02 -0.48
CA GLU A 272 -21.28 41.10 -1.36
C GLU A 272 -20.55 42.19 -0.59
N THR A 273 -19.69 42.92 -1.30
CA THR A 273 -18.85 43.97 -0.73
C THR A 273 -19.12 45.30 -1.41
N ILE A 274 -19.29 46.35 -0.61
CA ILE A 274 -19.47 47.72 -1.04
C ILE A 274 -18.29 48.57 -0.55
N SER A 275 -17.83 49.51 -1.35
CA SER A 275 -16.69 50.37 -1.03
C SER A 275 -17.12 51.82 -0.81
N PHE A 276 -16.86 52.36 0.37
CA PHE A 276 -17.15 53.75 0.72
C PHE A 276 -15.94 54.64 0.49
N PHE A 277 -16.17 55.87 0.02
CA PHE A 277 -15.10 56.86 -0.14
C PHE A 277 -14.81 57.59 1.17
N CYS A 278 -13.55 57.57 1.56
CA CYS A 278 -13.01 58.31 2.69
C CYS A 278 -11.99 59.35 2.22
N LYS A 279 -11.86 60.45 2.97
CA LYS A 279 -10.91 61.53 2.66
C LYS A 279 -9.72 61.47 3.60
N ASN A 280 -8.51 61.49 3.03
CA ASN A 280 -7.29 61.73 3.78
C ASN A 280 -7.00 63.23 3.80
N LYS A 281 -7.07 63.85 5.00
CA LYS A 281 -6.88 65.30 5.17
C LYS A 281 -5.42 65.74 5.03
N GLU A 282 -4.46 64.88 5.35
CA GLU A 282 -3.02 65.20 5.26
C GLU A 282 -2.55 65.23 3.81
N LYS A 283 -3.07 64.31 2.98
CA LYS A 283 -2.66 64.14 1.58
C LYS A 283 -3.65 64.72 0.56
N SER A 284 -4.72 65.37 1.02
CA SER A 284 -5.79 65.93 0.17
C SER A 284 -6.32 64.96 -0.90
N CYS A 285 -6.39 63.66 -0.58
CA CYS A 285 -6.78 62.60 -1.50
C CYS A 285 -7.96 61.78 -0.97
N ALA A 286 -8.60 61.02 -1.85
CA ALA A 286 -9.68 60.10 -1.51
C ALA A 286 -9.22 58.64 -1.69
N TYR A 287 -9.65 57.78 -0.79
CA TYR A 287 -9.42 56.33 -0.85
C TYR A 287 -10.72 55.59 -0.53
N THR A 288 -10.78 54.31 -0.85
CA THR A 288 -11.98 53.49 -0.61
C THR A 288 -11.75 52.49 0.49
N VAL A 289 -12.78 52.28 1.31
CA VAL A 289 -12.81 51.20 2.31
C VAL A 289 -13.94 50.25 1.96
N ALA A 290 -13.57 49.00 1.71
CA ALA A 290 -14.49 47.92 1.40
C ALA A 290 -15.14 47.39 2.69
N VAL A 291 -16.46 47.21 2.64
CA VAL A 291 -17.29 46.69 3.73
C VAL A 291 -18.14 45.54 3.19
N PRO A 292 -18.03 44.33 3.75
CA PRO A 292 -18.89 43.22 3.37
C PRO A 292 -20.26 43.32 4.03
N CYS A 293 -21.29 42.82 3.35
CA CYS A 293 -22.59 42.55 3.95
C CYS A 293 -22.56 41.22 4.71
N VAL A 294 -22.77 41.27 6.03
CA VAL A 294 -22.75 40.09 6.90
C VAL A 294 -24.10 40.01 7.62
N ASP A 295 -24.94 39.08 7.17
CA ASP A 295 -26.22 38.73 7.79
C ASP A 295 -27.09 39.94 8.18
N GLY A 296 -27.53 40.70 7.18
CA GLY A 296 -28.33 41.93 7.36
C GLY A 296 -27.56 43.14 7.90
N ASN A 297 -26.32 42.95 8.39
CA ASN A 297 -25.51 44.00 8.96
C ASN A 297 -24.42 44.50 8.01
N LEU A 298 -24.34 45.82 7.85
CA LEU A 298 -23.34 46.52 7.05
C LEU A 298 -22.81 47.69 7.87
N THR A 299 -21.57 47.54 8.34
CA THR A 299 -20.95 48.49 9.26
C THR A 299 -20.22 49.60 8.50
N LEU A 300 -20.62 50.86 8.73
CA LEU A 300 -19.98 51.97 8.03
C LEU A 300 -18.53 52.16 8.51
N PRO A 301 -17.58 52.45 7.60
CA PRO A 301 -16.23 52.79 8.00
C PRO A 301 -16.23 54.06 8.85
N ALA A 302 -15.46 54.08 9.93
CA ALA A 302 -15.36 55.26 10.81
C ALA A 302 -14.88 56.54 10.09
N CYS A 303 -14.20 56.38 8.95
CA CYS A 303 -13.74 57.48 8.11
C CYS A 303 -14.83 58.08 7.20
N PHE A 304 -15.95 57.38 7.03
CA PHE A 304 -17.07 57.83 6.21
C PHE A 304 -17.86 58.92 6.96
N LYS A 305 -18.12 60.05 6.29
CA LYS A 305 -18.79 61.23 6.83
C LYS A 305 -19.75 61.82 5.82
#